data_AF-A0A2N5MAX5-F1
#
_entry.id   AF-A0A2N5MAX5-F1
#
_cell.length_a   1.000
_cell.length_b   1.000
_cell.length_c   1.000
_cell.angle_alpha   90.00
_cell.angle_beta   90.00
_cell.angle_gamma   90.00
#
_symmetry.space_group_name_H-M   'P 1'
#
loop_
_entity.id
_entity.type
_entity.pdbx_description
1 polymer ?
#
loop_
_entity_poly.entity_id
_entity_poly.type
_entity_poly.pdbx_seq_one_letter_code
_entity_poly.pdbx_strand_id
1 'polypeptide(L)'
;MDRERIQLSLRTVPEDIDIYIFGSFLISEYPKDVDLIVIYDSNIYTGKNIFDKCLNLINQIETKSGLPVDVTYLSIIEEIEIGFLKIVNAMSIKDVFYINVEE
;
A
#
# COMPACT_ATOMS: atom_id res chain seq x y z
N MET A 1 9.67 24.90 5.58
CA MET A 1 9.36 24.22 4.31
C MET A 1 8.11 23.43 4.60
N ASP A 2 6.97 24.01 4.21
CA ASP A 2 5.65 23.56 4.63
C ASP A 2 5.39 22.13 4.17
N ARG A 3 4.92 21.30 5.10
CA ARG A 3 4.52 19.92 4.87
C ARG A 3 3.24 19.91 4.03
N GLU A 4 3.36 20.11 2.73
CA GLU A 4 2.48 19.36 1.83
C GLU A 4 2.87 17.90 2.03
N ARG A 5 2.18 17.22 2.97
CA ARG A 5 2.12 15.76 2.99
C ARG A 5 1.89 15.37 1.54
N ILE A 6 2.82 14.62 0.96
CA ILE A 6 2.83 14.24 -0.45
C ILE A 6 1.60 13.35 -0.66
N GLN A 7 0.43 13.96 -0.82
CA GLN A 7 -0.81 13.27 -1.10
C GLN A 7 -0.77 12.95 -2.58
N LEU A 8 -0.13 11.83 -2.90
CA LEU A 8 0.03 11.35 -4.27
C LEU A 8 -1.34 11.11 -4.88
N SER A 9 -1.58 11.64 -6.07
CA SER A 9 -2.78 11.29 -6.86
C SER A 9 -2.56 9.96 -7.58
N LEU A 10 -3.10 8.87 -7.07
CA LEU A 10 -3.09 7.55 -7.73
C LEU A 10 -4.26 7.45 -8.72
N ARG A 11 -4.08 6.73 -9.84
CA ARG A 11 -5.11 6.60 -10.88
C ARG A 11 -6.03 5.42 -10.67
N THR A 12 -5.49 4.29 -10.21
CA THR A 12 -6.24 3.06 -10.02
C THR A 12 -5.67 2.28 -8.85
N VAL A 13 -6.56 1.84 -7.97
CA VAL A 13 -6.29 0.95 -6.85
C VAL A 13 -7.22 -0.25 -7.02
N PRO A 14 -6.72 -1.50 -6.91
CA PRO A 14 -7.59 -2.67 -6.93
C PRO A 14 -8.68 -2.57 -5.86
N GLU A 15 -9.95 -2.70 -6.25
CA GLU A 15 -11.09 -2.52 -5.34
C GLU A 15 -11.33 -3.72 -4.42
N ASP A 16 -10.88 -4.90 -4.84
CA ASP A 16 -11.08 -6.18 -4.17
C ASP A 16 -9.89 -6.61 -3.29
N ILE A 17 -8.98 -5.67 -3.03
CA ILE A 17 -7.76 -5.87 -2.24
C ILE A 17 -7.65 -4.69 -1.28
N ASP A 18 -7.42 -4.99 0.00
CA ASP A 18 -7.18 -3.94 0.98
C ASP A 18 -5.68 -3.62 1.03
N ILE A 19 -5.37 -2.33 0.94
CA ILE A 19 -3.99 -1.84 0.82
C ILE A 19 -3.72 -0.79 1.88
N TYR A 20 -2.59 -0.97 2.56
CA TYR A 20 -2.17 -0.13 3.67
C TYR A 20 -0.72 0.31 3.51
N ILE A 21 -0.37 1.44 4.12
CA ILE A 21 0.98 1.96 4.21
C ILE A 21 1.40 1.91 5.68
N PHE A 22 2.65 1.59 5.95
CA PHE A 22 3.21 1.61 7.29
C PHE A 22 4.65 2.13 7.30
N GLY A 23 5.34 1.94 8.43
CA GLY A 23 6.78 2.16 8.51
C GLY A 23 7.20 3.62 8.38
N SER A 24 8.41 3.82 7.88
CA SER A 24 9.09 5.12 7.98
C SER A 24 8.42 6.20 7.11
N PHE A 25 7.74 5.80 6.05
CA PHE A 25 7.02 6.69 5.15
C PHE A 25 5.95 7.54 5.85
N LEU A 26 5.36 7.05 6.93
CA LEU A 26 4.31 7.75 7.66
C LEU A 26 4.82 8.79 8.67
N ILE A 27 6.06 8.65 9.14
CA ILE A 27 6.56 9.38 10.32
C ILE A 27 7.89 10.10 10.09
N SER A 28 8.70 9.63 9.14
CA SER A 28 10.03 10.17 8.85
C SER A 28 9.93 11.36 7.91
N GLU A 29 10.83 12.33 8.08
CA GLU A 29 10.98 13.42 7.11
C GLU A 29 11.74 12.98 5.85
N TYR A 30 12.51 11.89 5.95
CA TYR A 30 13.32 11.33 4.88
C TYR A 30 13.16 9.81 4.83
N PRO A 31 11.98 9.29 4.42
CA PRO A 31 11.80 7.86 4.22
C PRO A 31 12.67 7.35 3.06
N LYS A 32 13.10 6.10 3.14
CA LYS A 32 13.97 5.48 2.12
C LYS A 32 13.18 4.67 1.10
N ASP A 33 11.99 4.26 1.49
CA ASP A 33 11.07 3.36 0.82
C ASP A 33 9.64 3.71 1.23
N VAL A 34 8.69 3.11 0.51
CA VAL A 34 7.29 3.07 0.89
C VAL A 34 6.94 1.65 1.31
N ASP A 35 6.76 1.43 2.61
CA ASP A 35 6.34 0.14 3.14
C ASP A 35 4.83 -0.06 2.90
N LEU A 36 4.48 -1.05 2.07
CA LEU A 36 3.11 -1.31 1.63
C LEU A 36 2.66 -2.71 2.05
N ILE A 37 1.46 -2.81 2.61
CA ILE A 37 0.81 -4.09 2.96
C ILE A 37 -0.33 -4.32 1.99
N VAL A 38 -0.36 -5.52 1.40
CA VAL A 38 -1.44 -6.02 0.56
C VAL A 38 -2.16 -7.13 1.31
N ILE A 39 -3.42 -6.91 1.66
CA ILE A 39 -4.31 -7.93 2.22
C ILE A 39 -5.19 -8.50 1.12
N TYR A 40 -5.14 -9.82 0.94
CA TYR A 40 -5.88 -10.52 -0.12
C TYR A 40 -6.61 -11.77 0.37
N ASP A 41 -7.68 -12.15 -0.33
CA ASP A 41 -8.33 -13.45 -0.11
C ASP A 41 -7.54 -14.56 -0.81
N SER A 42 -6.93 -15.46 -0.03
CA SER A 42 -6.14 -16.59 -0.54
C SER A 42 -6.97 -17.66 -1.25
N ASN A 43 -8.29 -17.63 -1.13
CA ASN A 43 -9.19 -18.49 -1.92
C ASN A 43 -9.40 -17.96 -3.34
N ILE A 44 -9.18 -16.67 -3.57
CA ILE A 44 -9.33 -16.00 -4.87
C ILE A 44 -7.97 -15.86 -5.55
N TYR A 45 -6.96 -15.44 -4.79
CA TYR A 45 -5.66 -15.08 -5.29
C TYR A 45 -4.57 -16.06 -4.84
N THR A 46 -3.71 -16.42 -5.79
CA THR A 46 -2.43 -17.08 -5.51
C THR A 46 -1.29 -16.04 -5.55
N GLY A 47 -0.17 -16.33 -4.90
CA GLY A 47 0.95 -15.39 -4.72
C GLY A 47 1.44 -14.68 -6.00
N LYS A 48 1.45 -15.36 -7.15
CA LYS A 48 1.82 -14.72 -8.42
C LYS A 48 0.74 -13.78 -8.96
N ASN A 49 -0.52 -14.18 -8.88
CA ASN A 49 -1.64 -13.39 -9.39
C ASN A 49 -1.81 -12.08 -8.57
N ILE A 50 -1.67 -12.16 -7.25
CA ILE A 50 -1.76 -10.95 -6.40
C ILE A 50 -0.65 -9.94 -6.71
N PHE A 51 0.56 -10.41 -6.97
CA PHE A 51 1.67 -9.55 -7.41
C PHE A 51 1.34 -8.84 -8.72
N ASP A 52 0.93 -9.59 -9.75
CA ASP A 52 0.61 -9.04 -11.07
C ASP A 52 -0.54 -8.02 -10.99
N LYS A 53 -1.54 -8.30 -10.14
CA LYS A 53 -2.68 -7.40 -9.87
C LYS A 53 -2.26 -6.08 -9.22
N CYS A 54 -1.26 -6.11 -8.33
CA CYS A 54 -0.76 -4.92 -7.61
C CYS A 54 0.33 -4.16 -8.37
N LEU A 55 0.95 -4.75 -9.39
CA LEU A 55 2.13 -4.20 -10.07
C LEU A 55 1.91 -2.78 -10.60
N ASN A 56 0.75 -2.50 -11.20
CA ASN A 56 0.45 -1.16 -11.72
C ASN A 56 0.36 -0.11 -10.60
N LEU A 57 -0.16 -0.46 -9.44
CA LEU A 57 -0.23 0.45 -8.29
C LEU A 57 1.17 0.70 -7.71
N ILE A 58 1.95 -0.36 -7.55
CA ILE A 58 3.34 -0.30 -7.05
C ILE A 58 4.15 0.65 -7.93
N ASN A 59 4.14 0.44 -9.25
CA ASN A 59 4.83 1.30 -10.21
C ASN A 59 4.37 2.76 -10.14
N GLN A 60 3.08 3.02 -9.91
CA GLN A 60 2.57 4.36 -9.74
C GLN A 60 3.12 5.03 -8.48
N ILE A 61 3.15 4.31 -7.35
CA ILE A 61 3.68 4.83 -6.09
C ILE A 61 5.18 5.11 -6.24
N GLU A 62 5.95 4.18 -6.81
CA GLU A 62 7.39 4.38 -7.03
C GLU A 62 7.67 5.58 -7.93
N THR A 63 6.97 5.68 -9.06
CA THR A 63 7.15 6.78 -10.02
C THR A 63 6.82 8.13 -9.38
N LYS A 64 5.79 8.18 -8.53
CA LYS A 64 5.29 9.43 -7.97
C LYS A 64 6.02 9.86 -6.69
N SER A 65 6.42 8.90 -5.86
CA SER A 65 7.18 9.17 -4.64
C SER A 65 8.68 9.37 -4.93
N GLY A 66 9.19 8.78 -6.00
CA GLY A 66 10.62 8.68 -6.27
C GLY A 66 11.35 7.70 -5.34
N LEU A 67 10.61 6.87 -4.60
CA LEU A 67 11.12 5.90 -3.65
C LEU A 67 10.77 4.47 -4.11
N PRO A 68 11.61 3.47 -3.81
CA PRO A 68 11.22 2.08 -3.99
C PRO A 68 10.06 1.71 -3.06
N VAL A 69 9.22 0.78 -3.48
CA VAL A 69 8.14 0.24 -2.66
C VAL A 69 8.54 -1.14 -2.14
N ASP A 70 8.52 -1.34 -0.83
CA ASP A 70 8.65 -2.66 -0.23
C ASP A 70 7.26 -3.21 0.10
N VAL A 71 6.96 -4.43 -0.36
CA VAL A 71 5.59 -4.98 -0.29
C VAL A 71 5.56 -6.23 0.58
N THR A 72 4.73 -6.17 1.63
CA THR A 72 4.35 -7.32 2.44
C THR A 72 2.98 -7.83 1.98
N TYR A 73 2.91 -9.07 1.50
CA TYR A 73 1.66 -9.71 1.13
C TYR A 73 1.17 -10.59 2.29
N LEU A 74 -0.08 -10.39 2.70
CA LEU A 74 -0.73 -11.22 3.70
C LEU A 74 -2.11 -11.63 3.20
N SER A 75 -2.44 -12.90 3.36
CA SER A 75 -3.83 -13.33 3.22
C SER A 75 -4.67 -12.81 4.39
N ILE A 76 -5.99 -12.72 4.19
CA ILE A 76 -6.94 -12.38 5.27
C ILE A 76 -6.75 -13.31 6.47
N ILE A 77 -6.47 -14.59 6.24
CA ILE A 77 -6.24 -15.58 7.30
C ILE A 77 -4.97 -15.24 8.09
N GLU A 78 -3.86 -14.96 7.41
CA GLU A 78 -2.59 -14.58 8.06
C GLU A 78 -2.74 -13.29 8.86
N GLU A 79 -3.44 -12.28 8.33
CA GLU A 79 -3.70 -11.04 9.07
C GLU A 79 -4.58 -11.27 10.31
N ILE A 80 -5.60 -12.14 10.24
CA ILE A 80 -6.43 -12.46 11.42
C ILE A 80 -5.60 -13.16 12.51
N GLU A 81 -4.68 -14.04 12.12
CA GLU A 81 -3.84 -14.79 13.06
C GLU A 81 -2.75 -13.94 13.70
N ILE A 82 -2.10 -13.07 12.90
CA ILE A 82 -0.94 -12.29 13.33
C ILE A 82 -1.37 -10.92 13.90
N GLY A 83 -2.43 -10.33 13.35
CA GLY A 83 -2.86 -8.96 13.64
C GLY A 83 -1.81 -7.92 13.23
N PHE A 84 -1.14 -8.14 12.09
CA PHE A 84 0.04 -7.39 11.70
C PHE A 84 -0.28 -5.90 11.47
N LEU A 85 -1.41 -5.58 10.85
CA LEU A 85 -1.83 -4.19 10.61
C LEU A 85 -1.86 -3.37 11.91
N LYS A 86 -2.37 -3.97 12.99
CA LYS A 86 -2.43 -3.34 14.31
C LYS A 86 -1.04 -3.19 14.93
N ILE A 87 -0.18 -4.19 14.78
CA ILE A 87 1.19 -4.18 15.32
C ILE A 87 2.01 -3.04 14.70
N VAL A 88 1.89 -2.85 13.39
CA VAL A 88 2.67 -1.83 12.67
C VAL A 88 1.98 -0.46 12.60
N ASN A 89 0.78 -0.31 13.17
CA ASN A 89 -0.06 0.89 13.07
C ASN A 89 -0.24 1.35 11.61
N ALA A 90 -0.58 0.42 10.72
CA ALA A 90 -0.75 0.72 9.31
C ALA A 90 -1.93 1.67 9.07
N MET A 91 -1.81 2.54 8.07
CA MET A 91 -2.88 3.44 7.61
C MET A 91 -3.40 3.01 6.26
N SER A 92 -4.71 3.16 6.01
CA SER A 92 -5.27 2.84 4.69
C SER A 92 -4.58 3.69 3.63
N ILE A 93 -4.32 3.12 2.46
CA ILE A 93 -3.74 3.87 1.34
C ILE A 93 -4.57 5.10 0.97
N LYS A 94 -5.89 5.05 1.19
CA LYS A 94 -6.85 6.15 0.97
C LYS A 94 -6.69 7.31 1.95
N ASP A 95 -6.16 7.05 3.14
CA ASP A 95 -5.88 8.08 4.15
C ASP A 95 -4.52 8.75 3.91
N VAL A 96 -3.66 8.12 3.10
CA VAL A 96 -2.29 8.58 2.81
C VAL A 96 -2.20 9.26 1.45
N PHE A 97 -2.85 8.72 0.43
CA PHE A 97 -2.80 9.18 -0.96
C PHE A 97 -4.18 9.59 -1.46
N TYR A 98 -4.22 10.61 -2.32
CA TYR A 98 -5.44 10.92 -3.08
C TYR A 98 -5.62 9.88 -4.19
N ILE A 99 -6.79 9.27 -4.29
CA ILE A 99 -7.06 8.30 -5.36
C ILE A 99 -8.11 8.92 -6.27
N ASN A 100 -7.73 9.15 -7.52
CA ASN A 100 -8.65 9.56 -8.56
C ASN A 100 -9.40 8.32 -9.02
N VAL A 101 -10.72 8.30 -8.85
CA VAL A 101 -11.56 7.28 -9.49
C VAL A 101 -11.94 7.86 -10.85
N GLU A 102 -11.34 7.36 -11.93
CA GLU A 102 -11.83 7.68 -13.28
C GLU A 102 -13.17 6.94 -13.48
N GLU A 103 -14.25 7.72 -13.71
CA GLU A 103 -15.60 7.23 -14.07
C GLU A 103 -15.63 6.55 -15.46
#